data_AF-A0A8J4XAG8-F1
#
_entry.id   AF-A0A8J4XAG8-F1
#
_cell.length_a   1.000
_cell.length_b   1.000
_cell.length_c   1.000
_cell.angle_alpha   90.00
_cell.angle_beta   90.00
_cell.angle_gamma   90.00
#
_symmetry.space_group_name_H-M   'P 1'
#
loop_
_entity.id
_entity.type
_entity.pdbx_description
1 polymer ?
#
loop_
_entity_poly.entity_id
_entity_poly.type
_entity_poly.pdbx_seq_one_letter_code
_entity_poly.pdbx_strand_id
1 'polypeptide(L)'
;MSSEIKAEETQADGVRETDTEVTLEEVNSQVALEYGQAMTVRVCKADGEVMPIVVVQSATVLDLKKAIQRFMELKQQREGGIKHISWRYVWRTFHLVFNGERLEDDKKKLK
;
A
#
# COMPACT_ATOMS: atom_id res chain seq x y z
N MET A 1 -8.99 0.95 -62.08
CA MET A 1 -8.25 -0.26 -61.66
C MET A 1 -7.60 0.12 -60.32
N SER A 2 -8.15 -0.27 -59.17
CA SER A 2 -8.10 -1.64 -58.59
C SER A 2 -6.63 -2.06 -58.46
N SER A 3 -6.06 -2.39 -57.31
CA SER A 3 -6.56 -3.07 -56.09
C SER A 3 -5.56 -2.76 -54.94
N GLU A 4 -5.96 -2.49 -53.69
CA GLU A 4 -6.43 -3.38 -52.61
C GLU A 4 -5.30 -3.92 -51.68
N ILE A 5 -5.29 -3.36 -50.46
CA ILE A 5 -4.92 -3.86 -49.10
C ILE A 5 -3.53 -4.50 -48.82
N LYS A 6 -2.80 -3.90 -47.87
CA LYS A 6 -2.42 -4.64 -46.64
C LYS A 6 -2.41 -3.72 -45.42
N ALA A 7 -3.22 -4.07 -44.43
CA ALA A 7 -3.20 -3.48 -43.09
C ALA A 7 -1.86 -3.82 -42.42
N GLU A 8 -1.23 -2.83 -41.80
CA GLU A 8 -0.14 -3.05 -40.85
C GLU A 8 -0.65 -2.65 -39.47
N GLU A 9 -1.15 -3.65 -38.74
CA GLU A 9 -1.30 -3.57 -37.30
C GLU A 9 0.10 -3.61 -36.68
N THR A 10 0.56 -2.49 -36.14
CA THR A 10 1.69 -2.49 -35.22
C THR A 10 1.17 -2.71 -33.81
N GLN A 11 1.20 -3.98 -33.38
CA GLN A 11 0.99 -4.40 -32.00
C GLN A 11 2.35 -4.51 -31.28
N ALA A 12 2.37 -3.94 -30.07
CA ALA A 12 3.31 -4.11 -28.96
C ALA A 12 4.71 -3.47 -29.05
N ASP A 13 4.94 -2.46 -28.20
CA ASP A 13 6.14 -2.38 -27.35
C ASP A 13 5.87 -1.49 -26.12
N GLY A 14 6.35 -1.90 -24.94
CA GLY A 14 6.43 -1.03 -23.77
C GLY A 14 5.73 -1.50 -22.50
N VAL A 15 5.77 -2.80 -22.19
CA VAL A 15 5.61 -3.28 -20.81
C VAL A 15 6.69 -2.60 -19.97
N ARG A 16 6.32 -1.65 -19.10
CA ARG A 16 7.20 -1.22 -18.00
C ARG A 16 6.98 -2.17 -16.84
N GLU A 17 7.58 -3.34 -16.97
CA GLU A 17 8.02 -4.17 -15.85
C GLU A 17 8.96 -3.32 -14.99
N THR A 18 8.45 -2.69 -13.94
CA THR A 18 9.28 -2.35 -12.79
C THR A 18 9.31 -3.58 -11.90
N ASP A 19 10.28 -4.44 -12.22
CA ASP A 19 11.02 -5.33 -11.32
C ASP A 19 10.36 -5.59 -9.96
N THR A 20 9.57 -6.66 -9.96
CA THR A 20 9.43 -7.72 -8.94
C THR A 20 10.30 -7.59 -7.69
N GLU A 21 10.09 -6.58 -6.86
CA GLU A 21 10.36 -6.72 -5.43
C GLU A 21 9.19 -7.50 -4.82
N VAL A 22 9.27 -8.83 -4.87
CA VAL A 22 8.40 -9.75 -4.12
C VAL A 22 8.68 -9.55 -2.63
N THR A 23 8.02 -8.55 -2.06
CA THR A 23 8.42 -7.88 -0.83
C THR A 23 7.70 -8.46 0.38
N LEU A 24 7.68 -9.79 0.60
CA LEU A 24 6.87 -10.51 1.64
C LEU A 24 5.39 -10.10 1.77
N GLU A 25 4.91 -9.11 1.01
CA GLU A 25 3.51 -8.83 0.81
C GLU A 25 2.86 -10.06 0.22
N GLU A 26 3.53 -10.86 -0.62
CA GLU A 26 2.98 -12.13 -1.13
C GLU A 26 2.65 -13.15 -0.03
N VAL A 27 3.39 -13.19 1.08
CA VAL A 27 3.13 -14.14 2.18
C VAL A 27 1.99 -13.67 3.09
N ASN A 28 1.91 -12.36 3.36
CA ASN A 28 0.81 -11.79 4.15
C ASN A 28 -0.46 -11.59 3.31
N SER A 29 -0.29 -11.40 2.00
CA SER A 29 -1.34 -11.47 0.98
C SER A 29 -1.87 -12.89 0.86
N GLN A 30 -1.04 -13.95 0.91
CA GLN A 30 -1.54 -15.33 0.93
C GLN A 30 -2.46 -15.60 2.14
N VAL A 31 -2.13 -15.13 3.34
CA VAL A 31 -2.97 -15.30 4.54
C VAL A 31 -4.27 -14.48 4.50
N ALA A 32 -4.26 -13.28 3.91
CA ALA A 32 -5.40 -12.36 3.93
C ALA A 32 -6.32 -12.50 2.69
N LEU A 33 -5.78 -12.93 1.54
CA LEU A 33 -6.56 -13.29 0.35
C LEU A 33 -7.31 -14.61 0.55
N GLU A 34 -6.77 -15.57 1.31
CA GLU A 34 -7.45 -16.83 1.62
C GLU A 34 -8.83 -16.63 2.28
N TYR A 35 -9.06 -15.50 2.96
CA TYR A 35 -10.33 -15.21 3.64
C TYR A 35 -11.22 -14.16 2.94
N GLY A 36 -10.81 -13.60 1.79
CA GLY A 36 -11.64 -12.64 1.02
C GLY A 36 -12.02 -11.34 1.75
N GLN A 37 -11.31 -11.01 2.84
CA GLN A 37 -11.67 -9.92 3.75
C GLN A 37 -10.62 -8.80 3.81
N ALA A 38 -9.62 -8.80 2.93
CA ALA A 38 -8.56 -7.78 2.90
C ALA A 38 -8.90 -6.61 1.95
N MET A 39 -8.39 -5.42 2.28
CA MET A 39 -8.41 -4.23 1.44
C MET A 39 -7.05 -3.51 1.54
N THR A 40 -6.65 -2.86 0.46
CA THR A 40 -5.40 -2.09 0.41
C THR A 40 -5.69 -0.61 0.61
N VAL A 41 -5.16 -0.05 1.70
CA VAL A 41 -5.23 1.37 2.04
C VAL A 41 -3.95 2.05 1.59
N ARG A 42 -4.05 3.05 0.71
CA ARG A 42 -2.91 3.85 0.26
C ARG A 42 -2.67 4.99 1.24
N VAL A 43 -1.59 4.91 2.00
CA VAL A 43 -1.19 5.92 2.99
C VAL A 43 -0.14 6.84 2.37
N CYS A 44 -0.50 8.11 2.18
CA CYS A 44 0.42 9.12 1.68
C CYS A 44 1.20 9.74 2.84
N LYS A 45 2.53 9.63 2.82
CA LYS A 45 3.43 10.31 3.75
C LYS A 45 3.59 11.78 3.35
N ALA A 46 3.99 12.62 4.30
CA ALA A 46 4.27 14.04 4.05
C ALA A 46 5.38 14.29 3.01
N ASP A 47 6.27 13.31 2.78
CA ASP A 47 7.36 13.36 1.81
C ASP A 47 6.90 13.04 0.36
N GLY A 48 5.61 12.74 0.16
CA GLY A 48 5.06 12.33 -1.13
C GLY A 48 5.12 10.83 -1.40
N GLU A 49 5.85 10.06 -0.58
CA GLU A 49 5.86 8.60 -0.64
C GLU A 49 4.48 8.01 -0.32
N VAL A 50 4.00 7.09 -1.18
CA VAL A 50 2.74 6.38 -1.01
C VAL A 50 3.03 4.94 -0.56
N MET A 51 2.49 4.56 0.59
CA MET A 51 2.65 3.22 1.16
C MET A 51 1.35 2.42 0.96
N PRO A 52 1.38 1.29 0.23
CA PRO A 52 0.25 0.37 0.15
C PRO A 52 0.18 -0.46 1.43
N ILE A 53 -0.85 -0.23 2.26
CA ILE A 53 -1.03 -0.94 3.53
C ILE A 53 -2.23 -1.88 3.42
N VAL A 54 -1.98 -3.18 3.48
CA VAL A 54 -3.05 -4.19 3.46
C VAL A 54 -3.62 -4.38 4.87
N VAL A 55 -4.93 -4.22 5.00
CA VAL A 55 -5.70 -4.40 6.25
C VAL A 55 -7.00 -5.16 5.97
N VAL A 56 -7.66 -5.70 6.99
CA VAL A 56 -8.99 -6.30 6.82
C VAL A 56 -10.08 -5.22 6.64
N GLN A 57 -11.15 -5.50 5.91
CA GLN A 57 -12.28 -4.56 5.69
C GLN A 57 -12.97 -4.16 7.00
N SER A 58 -12.89 -5.00 8.04
CA SER A 58 -13.41 -4.70 9.38
C SER A 58 -12.39 -4.02 10.30
N ALA A 59 -11.20 -3.68 9.79
CA ALA A 59 -10.10 -3.13 10.56
C ALA A 59 -10.46 -1.78 11.16
N THR A 60 -9.88 -1.52 12.32
CA THR A 60 -10.00 -0.23 12.99
C THR A 60 -8.86 0.71 12.62
N VAL A 61 -9.00 1.99 12.97
CA VAL A 61 -7.91 2.98 12.85
C VAL A 61 -6.66 2.51 13.59
N LEU A 62 -6.81 1.85 14.74
CA LEU A 62 -5.67 1.28 15.47
C LEU A 62 -4.96 0.19 14.67
N ASP A 63 -5.72 -0.68 13.99
CA ASP A 63 -5.15 -1.73 13.15
C ASP A 63 -4.40 -1.13 11.95
N LEU A 64 -4.92 -0.07 11.34
CA LEU A 64 -4.21 0.66 10.29
C LEU A 64 -2.92 1.28 10.79
N LYS A 65 -2.93 1.95 11.95
CA LYS A 65 -1.71 2.49 12.59
C LYS A 65 -0.69 1.38 12.80
N LYS A 66 -1.09 0.24 13.37
CA LYS A 66 -0.22 -0.93 13.58
C LYS A 66 0.30 -1.51 12.27
N ALA A 67 -0.51 -1.56 11.22
CA ALA A 67 -0.10 -2.05 9.91
C ALA A 67 0.96 -1.14 9.28
N ILE A 68 0.80 0.20 9.39
CA ILE A 68 1.82 1.17 8.97
C ILE A 68 3.12 0.96 9.75
N GLN A 69 3.03 0.73 11.07
CA GLN A 69 4.20 0.46 11.91
C GLN A 69 5.01 -0.73 11.40
N ARG A 70 4.32 -1.85 11.19
CA ARG A 70 4.91 -3.09 10.70
C ARG A 70 5.50 -2.91 9.30
N PHE A 71 4.79 -2.24 8.40
CA PHE A 71 5.26 -1.96 7.05
C PHE A 71 6.59 -1.21 7.06
N MET A 72 6.69 -0.13 7.85
CA MET A 72 7.91 0.66 7.95
C MET A 72 9.05 -0.05 8.67
N GLU A 73 8.76 -0.91 9.66
CA GLU A 73 9.78 -1.72 10.32
C GLU A 73 10.37 -2.76 9.36
N LEU A 74 9.53 -3.44 8.59
CA LEU A 74 9.95 -4.40 7.56
C LEU A 74 10.74 -3.75 6.44
N LYS A 75 10.26 -2.59 5.94
CA LYS A 75 10.96 -1.82 4.90
C LYS A 75 12.38 -1.46 5.36
N GLN A 76 12.52 -0.97 6.60
CA GLN A 76 13.82 -0.64 7.18
C GLN A 76 14.75 -1.83 7.38
N GLN A 77 14.21 -2.98 7.82
CA GLN A 77 15.00 -4.21 7.94
C GLN A 77 15.62 -4.64 6.61
N ARG A 78 14.90 -4.44 5.49
CA ARG A 78 15.40 -4.75 4.14
C ARG A 78 16.42 -3.76 3.62
N GLU A 79 16.21 -2.48 3.89
CA GLU A 79 17.14 -1.41 3.51
C GLU A 79 18.41 -1.41 4.39
N GLY A 80 18.59 -2.39 5.28
CA GLY A 80 19.76 -2.54 6.15
C GLY A 80 19.88 -1.47 7.23
N GLY A 81 18.83 -0.68 7.45
CA GLY A 81 18.82 0.44 8.38
C GLY A 81 18.04 0.13 9.66
N ILE A 82 18.67 0.25 10.83
CA ILE A 82 17.96 0.24 12.11
C ILE A 82 17.73 1.70 12.51
N LYS A 83 16.73 2.39 11.93
CA LYS A 83 16.28 3.68 12.49
C LYS A 83 15.14 3.40 13.46
N HIS A 84 15.35 3.75 14.73
CA HIS A 84 14.28 3.70 15.71
C HIS A 84 13.25 4.80 15.40
N ILE A 85 12.08 4.40 14.90
CA ILE A 85 10.94 5.31 14.75
C ILE A 85 10.16 5.34 16.07
N SER A 86 10.11 6.51 16.71
CA SER A 86 9.24 6.73 17.86
C SER A 86 7.79 6.88 17.39
N TRP A 87 7.11 5.75 17.23
CA TRP A 87 5.71 5.76 16.78
C TRP A 87 4.77 6.50 17.70
N ARG A 88 5.06 6.51 19.00
CA ARG A 88 4.31 7.31 19.96
C ARG A 88 4.39 8.80 19.63
N TYR A 89 5.55 9.28 19.18
CA TYR A 89 5.71 10.65 18.70
C TYR A 89 4.99 10.87 17.38
N VAL A 90 5.11 9.94 16.43
CA VAL A 90 4.44 10.02 15.12
C VAL A 90 2.92 10.16 15.30
N TRP A 91 2.28 9.27 16.05
CA TRP A 91 0.82 9.31 16.25
C TRP A 91 0.33 10.46 17.12
N ARG A 92 1.20 11.06 17.92
CA ARG A 92 0.90 12.28 18.67
C ARG A 92 1.00 13.54 17.80
N THR A 93 1.90 13.53 16.82
CA THR A 93 2.25 14.72 16.03
C THR A 93 1.49 14.75 14.69
N PHE A 94 1.24 13.58 14.11
CA PHE A 94 0.60 13.42 12.81
C PHE A 94 -0.72 12.66 12.95
N HIS A 95 -1.72 13.13 12.22
CA HIS A 95 -3.03 12.50 12.15
C HIS A 95 -3.22 11.85 10.79
N LEU A 96 -3.80 10.65 10.78
CA LEU A 96 -4.33 10.06 9.56
C LEU A 96 -5.61 10.80 9.19
N VAL A 97 -5.73 11.23 7.93
CA VAL A 97 -6.89 11.95 7.42
C VAL A 97 -7.45 11.19 6.24
N PHE A 98 -8.75 10.94 6.25
CA PHE A 98 -9.47 10.32 5.14
C PHE A 98 -10.71 11.15 4.83
N ASN A 99 -10.87 11.54 3.56
CA ASN A 99 -12.00 12.34 3.09
C ASN A 99 -12.25 13.63 3.92
N GLY A 100 -11.17 14.29 4.35
CA GLY A 100 -11.24 15.50 5.18
C GLY A 100 -11.50 15.26 6.67
N GLU A 101 -11.72 14.00 7.08
CA GLU A 101 -11.94 13.64 8.48
C GLU A 101 -10.68 13.05 9.12
N ARG A 102 -10.36 13.48 10.34
CA ARG A 102 -9.24 12.95 11.11
C ARG A 102 -9.64 11.62 11.75
N LEU A 103 -8.84 10.58 11.51
CA LEU A 103 -8.99 9.26 12.12
C LEU A 103 -8.36 9.27 13.51
N GLU A 104 -9.04 9.91 14.47
CA GLU A 104 -8.58 10.06 15.86
C GLU A 104 -9.10 8.93 16.76
N ASP A 105 -10.28 8.40 16.46
CA ASP A 105 -10.87 7.30 17.23
C ASP A 105 -10.29 5.96 16.79
N ASP A 106 -9.48 5.36 17.66
CA ASP A 106 -8.79 4.09 17.44
C ASP A 106 -9.75 2.90 17.26
N LYS A 107 -11.02 3.00 17.71
CA LYS A 107 -12.02 1.93 17.59
C LYS A 107 -12.90 2.09 16.35
N LYS A 108 -12.82 3.23 15.66
CA LYS A 108 -13.56 3.49 14.44
C LYS A 108 -13.08 2.53 13.36
N LYS A 109 -14.03 1.89 12.69
CA LYS A 109 -13.75 1.05 11.53
C LYS A 109 -13.40 1.93 10.33
N LEU A 110 -12.49 1.44 9.51
CA LEU A 110 -12.21 2.02 8.20
C LEU A 110 -13.44 1.75 7.31
N LYS A 111 -14.18 2.78 6.94
CA LYS A 111 -15.40 2.73 6.12
C LYS A 111 -15.36 3.81 5.06
#